data_AF-A0A109K4W9-F1
#
_entry.id   AF-A0A109K4W9-F1
#
_cell.length_a   1.000
_cell.length_b   1.000
_cell.length_c   1.000
_cell.angle_alpha   90.00
_cell.angle_beta   90.00
_cell.angle_gamma   90.00
#
_symmetry.space_group_name_H-M   'P 1'
#
loop_
_entity.id
_entity.type
_entity.pdbx_description
1 polymer ?
#
loop_
_entity_poly.entity_id
_entity_poly.type
_entity_poly.pdbx_seq_one_letter_code
_entity_poly.pdbx_strand_id
1 'polypeptide(L)'
;MGSVRHWTSNEDEKLKELAKAGKNALEISNELTRSPSAVRRRAEILSILIVAKAYRARPSHVATHLERVAIDAIRNRLPFPAGVGPSTVAGMLEKGWIVPEGAAGRRYRVTDAGVEAVRRKIPSN
;
A
#
# COMPACT_ATOMS: atom_id res chain seq x y z
N MET A 1 -28.17 2.81 15.84
CA MET A 1 -28.07 3.95 14.90
C MET A 1 -26.86 4.78 15.30
N GLY A 2 -25.80 4.82 14.49
CA GLY A 2 -24.56 5.52 14.84
C GLY A 2 -24.68 7.02 14.64
N SER A 3 -24.41 7.81 15.68
CA SER A 3 -24.43 9.28 15.63
C SER A 3 -23.48 9.80 14.55
N VAL A 4 -24.01 10.53 13.58
CA VAL A 4 -23.22 11.19 12.54
C VAL A 4 -22.50 12.38 13.18
N ARG A 5 -21.23 12.20 13.57
CA ARG A 5 -20.42 13.31 14.08
C ARG A 5 -20.25 14.34 12.97
N HIS A 6 -20.84 15.53 13.15
CA HIS A 6 -20.73 16.62 12.18
C HIS A 6 -19.29 17.07 11.98
N TRP A 7 -18.97 17.56 10.77
CA TRP A 7 -17.68 18.17 10.47
C TRP A 7 -17.68 19.60 10.98
N THR A 8 -16.64 19.95 11.71
CA THR A 8 -16.41 21.32 12.20
C THR A 8 -15.55 22.10 11.22
N SER A 9 -15.67 23.43 11.22
CA SER A 9 -14.83 24.30 10.37
C SER A 9 -13.34 24.09 10.61
N ASN A 10 -12.94 23.82 11.85
CA ASN A 10 -11.55 23.52 12.20
C ASN A 10 -11.06 22.19 11.58
N GLU A 11 -11.92 21.17 11.50
CA GLU A 11 -11.58 19.91 10.81
C GLU A 11 -11.44 20.12 9.29
N ASP A 12 -12.27 20.99 8.69
CA ASP A 12 -12.18 21.32 7.27
C ASP A 12 -10.90 22.10 6.93
N GLU A 13 -10.51 23.05 7.78
CA GLU A 13 -9.24 23.78 7.65
C GLU A 13 -8.06 22.82 7.76
N LYS A 14 -8.06 21.96 8.78
CA LYS A 14 -7.01 20.96 8.95
C LYS A 14 -6.97 19.96 7.79
N LEU A 15 -8.11 19.56 7.23
CA LEU A 15 -8.16 18.73 6.02
C LEU A 15 -7.51 19.44 4.81
N LYS A 16 -7.78 20.74 4.63
CA LYS A 16 -7.14 21.55 3.57
C LYS A 16 -5.63 21.63 3.74
N GLU A 17 -5.15 21.87 4.95
CA GLU A 17 -3.72 21.93 5.25
C GLU A 17 -3.03 20.59 4.98
N LEU A 18 -3.59 19.49 5.46
CA LEU A 18 -3.01 18.16 5.27
C LEU A 18 -3.05 17.74 3.79
N ALA A 19 -4.09 18.12 3.05
CA ALA A 19 -4.15 17.90 1.61
C ALA A 19 -3.08 18.70 0.85
N LYS A 20 -2.87 19.98 1.21
CA LYS A 20 -1.78 20.81 0.66
C LYS A 20 -0.40 20.24 0.98
N ALA A 21 -0.24 19.61 2.14
CA ALA A 21 0.98 18.89 2.52
C ALA A 21 1.17 17.57 1.74
N GLY A 22 0.25 17.21 0.83
CA GLY A 22 0.34 16.00 0.02
C GLY A 22 -0.01 14.71 0.77
N LYS A 23 -0.62 14.80 1.96
CA LYS A 23 -1.02 13.61 2.72
C LYS A 23 -2.17 12.88 2.03
N ASN A 24 -2.18 11.55 2.18
CA ASN A 24 -3.24 10.71 1.66
C ASN A 24 -4.40 10.57 2.65
N ALA A 25 -5.53 10.01 2.19
CA ALA A 25 -6.74 9.87 3.01
C ALA A 25 -6.52 9.11 4.33
N LEU A 26 -5.62 8.12 4.38
CA LEU A 26 -5.35 7.34 5.60
C LEU A 26 -4.57 8.18 6.62
N GLU A 27 -3.56 8.91 6.17
CA GLU A 27 -2.79 9.80 7.04
C GLU A 27 -3.67 10.91 7.62
N ILE A 28 -4.49 11.53 6.78
CA ILE A 28 -5.46 12.54 7.22
C ILE A 28 -6.47 11.94 8.20
N SER A 29 -6.90 10.69 7.97
CA SER A 29 -7.84 10.02 8.85
C SER A 29 -7.29 9.78 10.26
N ASN A 30 -6.01 9.45 10.37
CA ASN A 30 -5.32 9.29 11.66
C ASN A 30 -5.25 10.63 12.42
N GLU A 31 -4.93 11.71 11.70
CA GLU A 31 -4.78 13.06 12.26
C GLU A 31 -6.11 13.68 12.71
N LEU A 32 -7.19 13.41 11.98
CA LEU A 32 -8.53 13.90 12.29
C LEU A 32 -9.35 12.92 13.16
N THR A 33 -8.78 11.74 13.45
CA THR A 33 -9.46 10.63 14.14
C THR A 33 -10.83 10.31 13.49
N ARG A 34 -10.87 10.36 12.15
CA ARG A 34 -12.03 10.01 11.32
C ARG A 34 -11.73 8.78 10.50
N SER A 35 -12.74 8.15 9.91
CA SER A 35 -12.48 7.06 8.95
C SER A 35 -11.92 7.62 7.64
N PRO A 36 -11.04 6.87 6.93
CA PRO A 36 -10.54 7.28 5.61
C PRO A 36 -11.65 7.52 4.58
N SER A 37 -12.75 6.76 4.67
CA SER A 37 -13.92 6.93 3.82
C SER A 37 -14.65 8.26 4.10
N ALA A 38 -14.77 8.67 5.36
CA ALA A 38 -15.35 9.96 5.73
C ALA A 38 -14.49 11.13 5.25
N VAL A 39 -13.16 11.00 5.36
CA VAL A 39 -12.20 12.00 4.84
C VAL A 39 -12.32 12.17 3.33
N ARG A 40 -12.36 11.06 2.57
CA ARG A 40 -12.55 11.12 1.10
C ARG A 40 -13.84 11.83 0.73
N ARG A 41 -14.95 11.42 1.34
CA ARG A 41 -16.25 12.04 1.10
C ARG A 41 -16.25 13.53 1.44
N ARG A 42 -15.57 13.94 2.52
CA ARG A 42 -15.47 15.37 2.86
C ARG A 42 -14.58 16.14 1.89
N ALA A 43 -13.45 15.57 1.48
CA ALA A 43 -12.57 16.16 0.49
C ALA A 43 -13.30 16.37 -0.86
N GLU A 44 -14.12 15.41 -1.29
CA GLU A 44 -14.99 15.54 -2.46
C GLU A 44 -15.98 16.70 -2.31
N ILE A 45 -16.69 16.79 -1.17
CA ILE A 45 -17.62 17.90 -0.89
C ILE A 45 -16.93 19.26 -0.93
N LEU A 46 -15.71 19.34 -0.38
CA LEU A 46 -14.91 20.56 -0.36
C LEU A 46 -14.11 20.79 -1.66
N SER A 47 -14.22 19.90 -2.65
CA SER A 47 -13.45 19.91 -3.90
C SER A 47 -11.93 20.00 -3.69
N ILE A 48 -11.42 19.31 -2.66
CA ILE A 48 -10.01 19.26 -2.32
C ILE A 48 -9.40 17.98 -2.91
N LEU A 49 -8.31 18.14 -3.66
CA LEU A 49 -7.54 17.02 -4.15
C LEU A 49 -6.69 16.45 -3.00
N ILE A 50 -7.06 15.27 -2.52
CA ILE A 50 -6.23 14.47 -1.62
C ILE A 50 -5.53 13.38 -2.42
N VAL A 51 -4.30 13.04 -2.04
CA VAL A 51 -3.54 12.00 -2.73
C VAL A 51 -4.28 10.67 -2.60
N ALA A 52 -4.82 10.17 -3.73
CA ALA A 52 -5.64 8.97 -3.79
C ALA A 52 -4.85 7.70 -3.40
N LYS A 53 -3.56 7.73 -3.68
CA LYS A 53 -2.64 6.63 -3.41
C LYS A 53 -2.06 6.83 -2.03
N ALA A 54 -2.61 6.12 -1.05
CA ALA A 54 -1.75 5.61 -0.01
C ALA A 54 -0.70 4.77 -0.76
N TYR A 55 0.50 5.32 -0.99
CA TYR A 55 1.66 4.48 -0.84
C TYR A 55 1.49 3.92 0.56
N ARG A 56 0.99 2.69 0.62
CA ARG A 56 0.86 1.97 1.87
C ARG A 56 2.27 2.00 2.43
N ALA A 57 2.53 2.88 3.38
CA ALA A 57 3.56 2.70 4.38
C ALA A 57 3.16 1.50 5.25
N ARG A 58 2.89 0.35 4.60
CA ARG A 58 2.93 -0.94 5.28
C ARG A 58 4.40 -1.18 5.56
N PRO A 59 4.74 -1.80 6.71
CA PRO A 59 6.11 -2.23 6.96
C PRO A 59 6.60 -3.00 5.74
N SER A 60 7.59 -2.43 5.05
CA SER A 60 8.15 -2.92 3.79
C SER A 60 8.74 -4.33 3.88
N HIS A 61 8.83 -4.88 5.10
CA HIS A 61 9.53 -6.11 5.46
C HIS A 61 8.67 -7.38 5.49
N VAL A 62 7.33 -7.30 5.36
CA VAL A 62 6.46 -8.50 5.37
C VAL A 62 5.75 -8.66 4.04
N ALA A 63 5.89 -9.83 3.43
CA ALA A 63 5.26 -10.14 2.15
C ALA A 63 3.72 -10.25 2.29
N THR A 64 3.00 -9.50 1.47
CA THR A 64 1.56 -9.65 1.24
C THR A 64 1.24 -11.01 0.63
N HIS A 65 -0.03 -11.42 0.65
CA HIS A 65 -0.44 -12.67 0.01
C HIS A 65 -0.01 -12.73 -1.47
N LEU A 66 -0.21 -11.65 -2.24
CA LEU A 66 0.22 -11.59 -3.64
C LEU A 66 1.74 -11.68 -3.80
N GLU A 67 2.52 -11.02 -2.94
CA GLU A 67 3.98 -11.11 -2.98
C GLU A 67 4.48 -12.52 -2.58
N ARG A 68 3.83 -13.18 -1.62
CA ARG A 68 4.14 -14.57 -1.24
C ARG A 68 3.89 -15.52 -2.41
N VAL A 69 2.73 -15.40 -3.06
CA VAL A 69 2.39 -16.23 -4.21
C VAL A 69 3.30 -15.91 -5.39
N ALA A 70 3.69 -14.65 -5.59
CA ALA A 70 4.68 -14.27 -6.60
C ALA A 70 6.06 -14.90 -6.34
N ILE A 71 6.53 -14.90 -5.09
CA ILE A 71 7.79 -15.56 -4.70
C ILE A 71 7.72 -17.07 -4.96
N ASP A 72 6.61 -17.71 -4.60
CA ASP A 72 6.41 -19.13 -4.86
C ASP A 72 6.41 -19.45 -6.36
N ALA A 73 5.69 -18.66 -7.17
CA ALA A 73 5.67 -18.80 -8.62
C ALA A 73 7.07 -18.68 -9.23
N ILE A 74 7.88 -17.71 -8.79
CA ILE A 74 9.27 -17.55 -9.26
C ILE A 74 10.12 -18.76 -8.88
N ARG A 75 10.02 -19.25 -7.63
CA ARG A 75 10.77 -20.43 -7.17
C ARG A 75 10.43 -21.69 -7.96
N ASN A 76 9.15 -21.86 -8.27
CA ASN A 76 8.63 -23.00 -9.02
C ASN A 76 8.71 -22.81 -10.55
N ARG A 77 9.26 -21.69 -11.03
CA ARG A 77 9.31 -21.31 -12.46
C ARG A 77 7.93 -21.33 -13.15
N LEU A 78 6.89 -21.00 -12.38
CA LEU A 78 5.51 -20.92 -12.83
C LEU A 78 5.17 -19.51 -13.30
N PRO A 79 4.17 -19.36 -14.20
CA PRO A 79 3.63 -18.05 -14.53
C PRO A 79 2.99 -17.41 -13.30
N PHE A 80 3.00 -16.07 -13.28
CA PHE A 80 2.36 -15.32 -12.20
C PHE A 80 0.83 -15.53 -12.21
N PRO A 81 0.22 -15.79 -11.04
CA PRO A 81 -1.23 -15.96 -10.96
C PRO A 81 -1.98 -14.63 -11.14
N ALA A 82 -3.26 -14.75 -11.46
CA ALA A 82 -4.16 -13.62 -11.58
C ALA A 82 -4.12 -12.74 -10.32
N GLY A 83 -3.77 -11.46 -10.49
CA GLY A 83 -3.62 -10.48 -9.41
C GLY A 83 -2.18 -10.08 -9.08
N VAL A 84 -1.17 -10.83 -9.52
CA VAL A 84 0.23 -10.39 -9.46
C VAL A 84 0.52 -9.51 -10.67
N GLY A 85 0.29 -8.20 -10.50
CA GLY A 85 0.52 -7.21 -11.54
C GLY A 85 1.93 -6.61 -11.53
N PRO A 86 2.23 -5.73 -12.51
CA PRO A 86 3.53 -5.05 -12.62
C PRO A 86 3.91 -4.26 -11.37
N SER A 87 2.93 -3.64 -10.70
CA SER A 87 3.14 -2.90 -9.46
C SER A 87 3.61 -3.78 -8.31
N THR A 88 3.18 -5.05 -8.26
CA THR A 88 3.63 -6.02 -7.25
C THR A 88 5.08 -6.39 -7.50
N VAL A 89 5.44 -6.67 -8.75
CA VAL A 89 6.82 -6.98 -9.16
C VAL A 89 7.76 -5.81 -8.90
N ALA A 90 7.34 -4.58 -9.24
CA ALA A 90 8.08 -3.36 -8.95
C ALA A 90 8.35 -3.20 -7.44
N GLY A 91 7.32 -3.38 -6.61
CA GLY A 91 7.48 -3.32 -5.16
C GLY A 91 8.45 -4.39 -4.61
N MET A 92 8.46 -5.59 -5.19
CA MET A 92 9.40 -6.66 -4.80
C MET A 92 10.83 -6.37 -5.25
N LEU A 93 11.03 -5.71 -6.39
CA LEU A 93 12.32 -5.23 -6.88
C LEU A 93 12.87 -4.10 -5.99
N GLU A 94 12.03 -3.11 -5.65
CA GLU A 94 12.41 -2.00 -4.75
C GLU A 94 12.82 -2.51 -3.36
N LYS A 95 12.16 -3.56 -2.87
CA LYS A 95 12.49 -4.21 -1.59
C LYS A 95 13.70 -5.14 -1.65
N GLY A 96 14.25 -5.38 -2.85
CA GLY A 96 15.37 -6.31 -3.06
C GLY A 96 15.03 -7.77 -2.82
N TRP A 97 13.76 -8.16 -2.85
CA TRP A 97 13.31 -9.56 -2.66
C TRP A 97 13.47 -10.42 -3.90
N ILE A 98 13.49 -9.77 -5.06
CA ILE A 98 13.73 -10.42 -6.36
C ILE A 98 14.71 -9.57 -7.17
N VAL A 99 15.44 -10.21 -8.08
CA VAL A 99 16.31 -9.57 -9.05
C VAL A 99 15.95 -10.05 -10.46
N PRO A 100 16.05 -9.20 -11.50
CA PRO A 100 15.83 -9.63 -12.87
C PRO A 100 16.92 -10.61 -13.28
N GLU A 101 16.52 -11.72 -13.91
CA GLU A 101 17.39 -12.77 -14.39
C GLU A 101 17.26 -12.90 -15.92
N GLY A 102 18.39 -12.72 -16.62
CA GLY A 102 18.49 -12.88 -18.08
C GLY A 102 18.35 -11.58 -18.88
N ALA A 103 18.91 -11.60 -20.10
CA ALA A 103 19.10 -10.43 -20.97
C ALA A 103 17.82 -9.73 -21.45
N ALA A 104 16.63 -10.30 -21.18
CA ALA A 104 15.34 -9.78 -21.65
C ALA A 104 14.36 -9.41 -20.52
N GLY A 105 14.76 -9.45 -19.25
CA GLY A 105 13.93 -8.99 -18.12
C GLY A 105 12.62 -9.75 -17.88
N ARG A 106 12.42 -10.91 -18.52
CA ARG A 106 11.19 -11.73 -18.40
C ARG A 106 11.26 -12.81 -17.32
N ARG A 107 12.41 -12.98 -16.68
CA ARG A 107 12.61 -13.92 -15.57
C ARG A 107 13.14 -13.17 -14.38
N TYR A 108 12.79 -13.66 -13.20
CA TYR A 108 13.21 -13.12 -11.92
C TYR A 108 13.83 -14.24 -11.10
N ARG A 109 14.78 -13.89 -10.24
CA ARG A 109 15.34 -14.78 -9.23
C ARG A 109 15.00 -14.21 -7.86
N VAL A 110 14.58 -15.06 -6.93
CA VAL A 110 14.33 -14.68 -5.53
C VAL A 110 15.67 -14.56 -4.80
N THR A 111 15.85 -13.48 -4.04
CA THR A 111 17.03 -13.24 -3.20
C THR A 111 16.85 -13.85 -1.82
N ASP A 112 17.94 -13.92 -1.04
CA ASP A 112 17.88 -14.38 0.36
C ASP A 112 16.89 -13.55 1.20
N ALA A 113 16.90 -12.22 1.02
CA ALA A 113 15.96 -11.30 1.65
C ALA A 113 14.50 -11.59 1.30
N GLY A 114 14.20 -12.00 0.06
CA GLY A 114 12.87 -12.42 -0.35
C GLY A 114 12.43 -13.72 0.31
N VAL A 115 13.35 -14.68 0.47
CA VAL A 115 13.09 -15.94 1.19
C VAL A 115 12.81 -15.66 2.68
N GLU A 116 13.59 -14.78 3.30
CA GLU A 116 13.36 -14.36 4.68
C GLU A 116 12.03 -13.64 4.87
N ALA A 117 11.65 -12.76 3.95
CA ALA A 117 10.39 -12.00 4.01
C ALA A 117 9.14 -12.89 3.97
N VAL A 118 9.21 -14.05 3.30
CA VAL A 118 8.13 -15.06 3.32
C VAL A 118 8.14 -15.87 4.60
N ARG A 119 9.33 -16.17 5.14
CA ARG A 119 9.51 -16.94 6.38
C ARG A 119 9.06 -16.17 7.62
N ARG A 120 9.20 -14.83 7.64
CA ARG A 120 8.72 -13.99 8.74
C ARG A 120 7.20 -14.15 8.89
N LYS A 121 6.77 -14.80 9.98
CA LYS A 121 5.35 -14.96 10.33
C LYS A 121 4.77 -13.58 10.67
N ILE A 122 3.55 -13.32 10.20
CA ILE A 122 2.76 -12.16 10.62
C ILE A 122 2.49 -12.37 12.12
N PRO A 123 2.91 -11.46 13.03
CA PRO A 123 2.45 -11.54 14.40
C PRO A 123 0.93 -11.36 14.39
N SER A 124 0.19 -12.39 14.81
CA SER A 124 -1.24 -12.27 15.10
C SER A 124 -1.37 -11.37 16.33
N ASN A 125 -1.86 -10.15 16.13
CA ASN A 125 -2.40 -9.34 17.22
C ASN A 125 -3.79 -8.87 16.81
#